data_AF-A0A9D1HQT9-F1
#
_entry.id   AF-A0A9D1HQT9-F1
#
_cell.length_a   1.000
_cell.length_b   1.000
_cell.length_c   1.000
_cell.angle_alpha   90.00
_cell.angle_beta   90.00
_cell.angle_gamma   90.00
#
_symmetry.space_group_name_H-M   'P 1'
#
loop_
_entity.id
_entity.type
_entity.pdbx_description
1 polymer ?
#
loop_
_entity_poly.entity_id
_entity_poly.type
_entity_poly.pdbx_seq_one_letter_code
_entity_poly.pdbx_strand_id
1 'polypeptide(L)'
;MEVLDERKPDVLSKVRNSGIVKKIKGIKNIRIIAAIFIIAVALLIYSSVATGNAARTASSDEQSTEMDEDESRLASILEGLEGVGRVETMITREDDTIVGILVIAEGAEDIAVRLRLLSAVTTAMGVDKQIVNVYTMK
;
A
#
# COMPACT_ATOMS: atom_id res chain seq x y z
N MET A 1 55.40 -23.17 23.23
CA MET A 1 54.39 -24.04 22.59
C MET A 1 53.24 -23.12 22.22
N GLU A 2 53.13 -22.82 20.92
CA GLU A 2 52.16 -21.89 20.35
C GLU A 2 50.74 -22.46 20.47
N VAL A 3 49.81 -21.65 20.95
CA VAL A 3 48.37 -21.87 20.74
C VAL A 3 47.96 -21.00 19.56
N LEU A 4 47.63 -21.66 18.45
CA LEU A 4 47.14 -21.02 17.23
C LEU A 4 45.67 -20.64 17.41
N ASP A 5 45.38 -19.37 17.16
CA ASP A 5 44.07 -18.74 17.14
C ASP A 5 43.33 -19.12 15.83
N GLU A 6 42.20 -19.81 15.94
CA GLU A 6 41.33 -20.17 14.81
C GLU A 6 40.58 -18.92 14.30
N ARG A 7 41.10 -18.30 13.23
CA ARG A 7 40.33 -17.30 12.47
C ARG A 7 39.24 -17.96 11.63
N LYS A 8 37.98 -17.60 11.91
CA LYS A 8 36.79 -17.94 11.10
C LYS A 8 37.00 -17.61 9.61
N PRO A 9 36.55 -18.49 8.69
CA PRO A 9 36.73 -18.27 7.26
C PRO A 9 35.84 -17.15 6.72
N ASP A 10 36.50 -16.33 5.91
CA ASP A 10 36.08 -15.09 5.29
C ASP A 10 34.98 -15.29 4.23
N VAL A 11 33.72 -15.00 4.61
CA VAL A 11 32.52 -15.07 3.76
C VAL A 11 32.57 -14.10 2.57
N LEU A 12 33.50 -13.14 2.56
CA LEU A 12 33.69 -12.18 1.48
C LEU A 12 34.30 -12.81 0.21
N SER A 13 34.97 -13.96 0.34
CA SER A 13 35.59 -14.64 -0.80
C SER A 13 34.59 -15.42 -1.67
N LYS A 14 33.43 -15.80 -1.13
CA LYS A 14 32.45 -16.67 -1.81
C LYS A 14 31.56 -15.91 -2.82
N VAL A 15 31.38 -14.61 -2.64
CA VAL A 15 30.58 -13.77 -3.56
C VAL A 15 31.34 -13.44 -4.86
N ARG A 16 32.68 -13.42 -4.81
CA ARG A 16 33.50 -13.02 -5.97
C ARG A 16 33.64 -14.11 -7.03
N ASN A 17 33.30 -15.36 -6.73
CA ASN A 17 33.56 -16.51 -7.60
C ASN A 17 32.31 -17.19 -8.16
N SER A 18 31.30 -16.40 -8.53
CA SER A 18 30.21 -16.90 -9.38
C SER A 18 30.60 -16.74 -10.85
N GLY A 19 30.45 -17.80 -11.66
CA GLY A 19 30.84 -17.87 -13.08
C GLY A 19 30.23 -16.77 -13.96
N ILE A 20 29.23 -16.06 -13.45
CA ILE A 20 28.58 -14.88 -14.02
C ILE A 20 29.57 -13.70 -14.14
N VAL A 21 30.41 -13.45 -13.13
CA VAL A 21 31.37 -12.32 -13.13
C VAL A 21 32.47 -12.52 -14.19
N LYS A 22 32.81 -13.77 -14.49
CA LYS A 22 33.81 -14.12 -15.51
C LYS A 22 33.29 -13.89 -16.93
N LYS A 23 31.99 -14.08 -17.17
CA LYS A 23 31.32 -13.79 -18.46
C LYS A 23 31.13 -12.28 -18.69
N ILE A 24 30.85 -11.52 -17.63
CA ILE A 24 30.63 -10.06 -17.71
C ILE A 24 31.94 -9.29 -18.04
N LYS A 25 33.12 -9.84 -17.70
CA LYS A 25 34.42 -9.23 -18.01
C LYS A 25 34.83 -9.28 -19.50
N GLY A 26 34.14 -10.04 -20.35
CA GLY A 26 34.47 -10.18 -21.78
C GLY A 26 33.89 -9.10 -22.70
N ILE A 27 33.04 -8.21 -22.18
CA ILE A 27 32.32 -7.23 -22.99
C ILE A 27 33.13 -5.93 -23.02
N LYS A 28 33.75 -5.62 -24.15
CA LYS A 28 34.67 -4.47 -24.35
C LYS A 28 34.09 -3.13 -23.90
N ASN A 29 32.76 -2.99 -23.92
CA ASN A 29 32.05 -1.75 -23.61
C ASN A 29 31.18 -1.85 -22.34
N ILE A 30 31.50 -2.77 -21.42
CA ILE A 30 30.72 -2.97 -20.19
C ILE A 30 30.65 -1.70 -19.33
N ARG A 31 31.68 -0.85 -19.38
CA ARG A 31 31.70 0.45 -18.69
C ARG A 31 30.59 1.38 -19.17
N ILE A 32 30.29 1.38 -20.48
CA ILE A 32 29.24 2.23 -21.07
C ILE A 32 27.85 1.67 -20.70
N ILE A 33 27.67 0.34 -20.79
CA ILE A 33 26.41 -0.32 -20.41
C ILE A 33 26.09 -0.10 -18.93
N ALA A 34 27.09 -0.23 -18.05
CA ALA A 34 26.93 0.04 -16.63
C ALA A 34 26.57 1.51 -16.36
N ALA A 35 27.18 2.46 -17.09
CA ALA A 35 26.84 3.88 -16.96
C ALA A 35 25.39 4.17 -17.39
N ILE A 36 24.93 3.59 -18.51
CA ILE A 36 23.53 3.72 -18.97
C ILE A 36 22.56 3.13 -17.94
N PHE A 37 22.88 1.96 -17.37
CA PHE A 37 22.03 1.32 -16.37
C PHE A 37 21.93 2.16 -15.09
N ILE A 38 23.05 2.75 -14.63
CA ILE A 38 23.06 3.63 -13.46
C ILE A 38 22.24 4.91 -13.74
N ILE A 39 22.37 5.50 -14.94
CA ILE A 39 21.57 6.67 -15.34
C ILE A 39 20.08 6.31 -15.39
N ALA A 40 19.73 5.15 -15.95
CA ALA A 40 18.35 4.68 -16.00
C ALA A 40 17.76 4.49 -14.60
N VAL A 41 18.50 3.88 -13.67
CA VAL A 41 18.07 3.73 -12.26
C VAL A 41 17.96 5.08 -11.57
N ALA A 42 18.89 6.00 -11.79
CA ALA A 42 18.84 7.35 -11.23
C ALA A 42 17.62 8.13 -11.76
N LEU A 43 17.29 8.00 -13.04
CA LEU A 43 16.07 8.57 -13.63
C LEU A 43 14.80 7.91 -13.08
N LEU A 44 14.82 6.60 -12.83
CA LEU A 44 13.69 5.87 -12.23
C LEU A 44 13.44 6.33 -10.79
N ILE A 45 14.50 6.50 -10.01
CA ILE A 45 14.42 7.02 -8.64
C ILE A 45 14.00 8.48 -8.64
N TYR A 46 14.61 9.32 -9.49
CA TYR A 46 14.25 10.73 -9.63
C TYR A 46 12.82 10.90 -10.09
N SER A 47 12.37 10.11 -11.07
CA SER A 47 10.96 10.04 -11.46
C SER A 47 10.13 9.59 -10.27
N SER A 48 10.45 8.51 -9.54
CA SER A 48 9.65 8.10 -8.37
C SER A 48 9.54 9.17 -7.28
N VAL A 49 10.58 9.99 -7.08
CA VAL A 49 10.61 11.07 -6.09
C VAL A 49 9.89 12.33 -6.60
N ALA A 50 10.01 12.66 -7.89
CA ALA A 50 9.32 13.81 -8.51
C ALA A 50 7.85 13.51 -8.85
N THR A 51 7.54 12.26 -9.19
CA THR A 51 6.24 11.63 -9.48
C THR A 51 5.62 11.03 -8.20
N GLY A 52 6.31 11.08 -7.05
CA GLY A 52 5.81 10.70 -5.73
C GLY A 52 4.58 11.50 -5.27
N ASN A 53 4.16 12.49 -6.08
CA ASN A 53 2.90 13.22 -5.93
C ASN A 53 1.90 13.04 -7.09
N ALA A 54 2.19 12.26 -8.14
CA ALA A 54 1.24 11.98 -9.22
C ALA A 54 1.69 10.80 -10.12
N ALA A 55 0.95 9.68 -10.14
CA ALA A 55 1.00 8.55 -11.10
C ALA A 55 2.09 7.47 -10.85
N ARG A 56 1.82 6.37 -10.13
CA ARG A 56 1.00 5.22 -10.57
C ARG A 56 1.17 4.94 -12.08
N THR A 57 2.15 4.13 -12.47
CA THR A 57 2.21 3.55 -13.83
C THR A 57 2.20 2.03 -13.74
N ALA A 58 1.07 1.48 -14.19
CA ALA A 58 0.87 0.24 -14.94
C ALA A 58 1.92 -0.87 -14.79
N SER A 59 1.53 -1.93 -14.08
CA SER A 59 1.39 -3.29 -14.64
C SER A 59 1.14 -4.29 -13.51
N SER A 60 -0.06 -4.85 -13.43
CA SER A 60 -0.36 -6.21 -12.94
C SER A 60 -1.85 -6.48 -13.14
N ASP A 61 -2.18 -7.46 -13.99
CA ASP A 61 -3.44 -8.23 -13.90
C ASP A 61 -3.40 -9.04 -12.59
N GLU A 62 -3.45 -8.32 -11.48
CA GLU A 62 -3.81 -8.84 -10.19
C GLU A 62 -5.07 -8.08 -9.83
N GLN A 63 -6.09 -8.80 -9.38
CA GLN A 63 -7.28 -8.25 -8.75
C GLN A 63 -6.82 -7.45 -7.53
N SER A 64 -6.32 -6.24 -7.76
CA SER A 64 -6.22 -5.22 -6.76
C SER A 64 -7.66 -5.01 -6.34
N THR A 65 -7.96 -5.31 -5.09
CA THR A 65 -8.90 -4.50 -4.33
C THR A 65 -8.54 -3.04 -4.61
N GLU A 66 -9.09 -2.48 -5.68
CA GLU A 66 -9.20 -1.06 -5.86
C GLU A 66 -10.04 -0.64 -4.66
N MET A 67 -9.37 -0.14 -3.62
CA MET A 67 -10.07 0.60 -2.58
C MET A 67 -10.83 1.68 -3.32
N ASP A 68 -12.15 1.55 -3.28
CA ASP A 68 -13.05 2.47 -3.95
C ASP A 68 -12.75 3.87 -3.41
N GLU A 69 -12.58 4.84 -4.31
CA GLU A 69 -12.29 6.22 -3.89
C GLU A 69 -13.42 6.77 -3.00
N ASP A 70 -14.66 6.30 -3.20
CA ASP A 70 -15.80 6.64 -2.37
C ASP A 70 -15.67 6.06 -0.95
N GLU A 71 -15.19 4.82 -0.81
CA GLU A 71 -14.98 4.19 0.51
C GLU A 71 -13.92 4.94 1.32
N SER A 72 -12.79 5.27 0.69
CA SER A 72 -11.71 6.00 1.34
C SER A 72 -12.14 7.41 1.75
N ARG A 73 -12.86 8.09 0.86
CA ARG A 73 -13.40 9.43 1.14
C ARG A 73 -14.46 9.40 2.23
N LEU A 74 -15.34 8.40 2.23
CA LEU A 74 -16.37 8.21 3.25
C LEU A 74 -15.72 7.96 4.62
N ALA A 75 -14.77 7.03 4.71
CA ALA A 75 -14.02 6.78 5.94
C ALA A 75 -13.39 8.06 6.49
N SER A 76 -12.66 8.80 5.65
CA SER A 76 -11.98 10.05 6.03
C SER A 76 -12.92 11.11 6.60
N ILE A 77 -14.15 11.19 6.08
CA ILE A 77 -15.17 12.14 6.57
C ILE A 77 -15.72 11.68 7.92
N LEU A 78 -15.97 10.37 8.07
CA LEU A 78 -16.54 9.80 9.29
C LEU A 78 -15.56 9.90 10.48
N GLU A 79 -14.26 9.75 10.25
CA GLU A 79 -13.21 9.95 11.27
C GLU A 79 -13.19 11.38 11.84
N GLY A 80 -13.73 12.37 11.12
CA GLY A 80 -13.85 13.74 11.61
C GLY A 80 -14.99 13.97 12.60
N LEU A 81 -15.85 12.98 12.85
CA LEU A 81 -16.98 13.10 13.76
C LEU A 81 -16.54 12.96 15.22
N GLU A 82 -17.13 13.76 16.10
CA GLU A 82 -16.82 13.72 17.53
C GLU A 82 -17.10 12.32 18.11
N GLY A 83 -16.10 11.78 18.82
CA GLY A 83 -16.15 10.46 19.44
C GLY A 83 -15.93 9.29 18.47
N VAL A 84 -15.66 9.56 17.19
CA VAL A 84 -15.25 8.53 16.22
C VAL A 84 -13.72 8.48 16.17
N GLY A 85 -13.15 7.28 16.32
CA GLY A 85 -11.73 7.04 16.13
C GLY A 85 -11.44 6.57 14.70
N ARG A 86 -10.64 5.51 14.55
CA ARG A 86 -10.38 4.90 13.23
C ARG A 86 -11.65 4.37 12.59
N VAL A 87 -11.77 4.52 11.27
CA VAL A 87 -12.91 4.03 10.49
C VAL A 87 -12.45 3.22 9.28
N GLU A 88 -13.08 2.08 9.07
CA GLU A 88 -13.03 1.33 7.82
C GLU A 88 -14.45 1.25 7.23
N THR A 89 -14.55 1.39 5.90
CA THR A 89 -15.83 1.26 5.20
C THR A 89 -15.71 0.33 4.01
N MET A 90 -16.82 -0.32 3.67
CA MET A 90 -16.98 -1.11 2.46
C MET A 90 -18.35 -0.80 1.85
N ILE A 91 -18.40 -0.62 0.54
CA ILE A 91 -19.61 -0.35 -0.23
C ILE A 91 -19.77 -1.48 -1.24
N THR A 92 -20.88 -2.21 -1.13
CA THR A 92 -21.27 -3.23 -2.11
C THR A 92 -22.22 -2.61 -3.12
N ARG A 93 -21.88 -2.76 -4.41
CA ARG A 93 -22.70 -2.31 -5.54
C ARG A 93 -23.10 -3.50 -6.41
N GLU A 94 -24.32 -3.47 -6.91
CA GLU A 94 -24.82 -4.34 -7.98
C GLU A 94 -25.16 -3.41 -9.15
N ASP A 95 -24.46 -3.59 -10.27
CA ASP A 95 -24.39 -2.61 -11.36
C ASP A 95 -24.00 -1.20 -10.84
N ASP A 96 -24.92 -0.24 -10.91
CA ASP A 96 -24.75 1.14 -10.44
C ASP A 96 -25.55 1.45 -9.16
N THR A 97 -26.08 0.42 -8.50
CA THR A 97 -26.93 0.57 -7.30
C THR A 97 -26.20 0.07 -6.06
N ILE A 98 -26.19 0.89 -5.01
CA ILE A 98 -25.64 0.51 -3.71
C ILE A 98 -26.64 -0.44 -3.03
N VAL A 99 -26.18 -1.65 -2.75
CA VAL A 99 -26.96 -2.70 -2.07
C VAL A 99 -26.56 -2.89 -0.62
N GLY A 100 -25.37 -2.42 -0.22
CA GLY A 100 -24.92 -2.50 1.16
C GLY A 100 -23.76 -1.56 1.48
N ILE A 101 -23.76 -1.03 2.70
CA ILE A 101 -22.65 -0.29 3.27
C ILE A 101 -22.32 -0.88 4.63
N LEU A 102 -21.06 -1.24 4.81
CA LEU A 102 -20.51 -1.71 6.07
C LEU A 102 -19.56 -0.64 6.62
N VAL A 103 -19.73 -0.27 7.88
CA VAL A 103 -18.85 0.65 8.59
C VAL A 103 -18.34 -0.04 9.85
N ILE A 104 -17.04 -0.03 10.05
CA ILE A 104 -16.39 -0.49 11.29
C ILE A 104 -15.66 0.73 11.87
N ALA A 105 -16.07 1.17 13.05
CA ALA A 105 -15.55 2.41 13.64
C ALA A 105 -15.22 2.23 15.13
N GLU A 106 -14.13 2.82 15.58
CA GLU A 106 -13.87 3.02 17.02
C GLU A 106 -14.89 4.01 17.59
N GLY A 107 -15.40 3.75 18.80
CA GLY A 107 -16.40 4.58 19.47
C GLY A 107 -17.84 4.22 19.10
N ALA A 108 -18.08 3.31 18.15
CA ALA A 108 -19.43 2.88 17.74
C ALA A 108 -20.14 2.00 18.80
N GLU A 109 -19.47 1.63 19.88
CA GLU A 109 -20.09 1.12 21.10
C GLU A 109 -21.00 2.16 21.79
N ASP A 110 -20.68 3.45 21.65
CA ASP A 110 -21.55 4.55 22.06
C ASP A 110 -22.72 4.68 21.07
N ILE A 111 -23.94 4.60 21.60
CA ILE A 111 -25.17 4.69 20.80
C ILE A 111 -25.26 6.05 20.09
N ALA A 112 -24.82 7.14 20.73
CA ALA A 112 -24.82 8.47 20.12
C ALA A 112 -23.86 8.52 18.92
N VAL A 113 -22.67 7.94 19.06
CA VAL A 113 -21.69 7.84 17.97
C VAL A 113 -22.23 6.96 16.84
N ARG A 114 -22.80 5.80 17.17
CA ARG A 114 -23.42 4.90 16.18
C ARG A 114 -24.56 5.58 15.40
N LEU A 115 -25.41 6.36 16.08
CA LEU A 115 -26.48 7.11 15.43
C LEU A 115 -25.95 8.22 14.52
N ARG A 116 -24.87 8.92 14.92
CA ARG A 116 -24.20 9.92 14.08
C ARG A 116 -23.63 9.28 12.82
N LEU A 117 -22.88 8.18 12.97
CA LEU A 117 -22.31 7.42 11.85
C LEU A 117 -23.41 6.97 10.88
N LEU A 118 -24.47 6.34 11.39
CA LEU A 118 -25.59 5.88 10.57
C LEU A 118 -26.26 7.03 9.81
N SER A 119 -26.52 8.16 10.48
CA SER A 119 -27.13 9.34 9.85
C SER A 119 -26.21 10.01 8.81
N ALA A 120 -24.91 10.06 9.08
CA ALA A 120 -23.92 10.64 8.18
C ALA A 120 -23.83 9.82 6.89
N VAL A 121 -23.73 8.49 7.00
CA VAL A 121 -23.62 7.59 5.84
C VAL A 121 -24.89 7.64 4.99
N THR A 122 -26.07 7.56 5.60
CA THR A 122 -27.33 7.64 4.83
C THR A 122 -27.47 8.96 4.08
N THR A 123 -26.97 10.06 4.66
CA THR A 123 -27.00 11.38 4.03
C THR A 123 -25.97 11.51 2.91
N ALA A 124 -24.74 11.06 3.15
CA ALA A 124 -23.64 11.16 2.19
C ALA A 124 -23.88 10.31 0.95
N MET A 125 -24.43 9.11 1.14
CA MET A 125 -24.63 8.14 0.06
C MET A 125 -26.04 8.17 -0.53
N GLY A 126 -26.98 8.88 0.09
CA GLY A 126 -28.36 8.96 -0.38
C GLY A 126 -29.12 7.62 -0.29
N VAL A 127 -28.77 6.79 0.70
CA VAL A 127 -29.31 5.43 0.86
C VAL A 127 -30.18 5.28 2.10
N ASP A 128 -31.03 4.25 2.10
CA ASP A 128 -31.85 3.91 3.26
C ASP A 128 -30.99 3.30 4.41
N LYS A 129 -31.43 3.51 5.65
CA LYS A 129 -30.79 2.96 6.86
C LYS A 129 -30.72 1.43 6.84
N GLN A 130 -31.66 0.76 6.17
CA GLN A 130 -31.74 -0.69 6.12
C GLN A 130 -30.54 -1.36 5.42
N ILE A 131 -29.83 -0.64 4.55
CA ILE A 131 -28.66 -1.18 3.85
C ILE A 131 -27.33 -0.78 4.51
N VAL A 132 -27.37 0.02 5.58
CA VAL A 132 -26.18 0.49 6.30
C VAL A 132 -26.03 -0.24 7.62
N ASN A 133 -24.89 -0.90 7.81
CA ASN A 133 -24.55 -1.56 9.06
C ASN A 133 -23.30 -0.95 9.68
N VAL A 134 -23.38 -0.61 10.98
CA VAL A 134 -22.29 0.00 11.74
C VAL A 134 -21.89 -0.95 12.86
N TYR A 135 -20.61 -1.32 12.89
CA TYR A 135 -20.00 -2.17 13.89
C TYR A 135 -18.89 -1.43 14.64
N THR A 136 -18.63 -1.90 15.85
CA THR A 136 -17.52 -1.40 16.65
C THR A 136 -16.22 -2.03 16.21
N MET A 137 -15.18 -1.20 16.04
CA MET A 137 -13.80 -1.67 15.95
C MET A 137 -13.36 -2.16 17.34
N LYS A 138 -12.48 -3.17 17.37
CA LYS A 138 -11.89 -3.73 18.61
C LYS A 138 -10.47 -3.25 18.82
#